data_AF-A0A7S0QBM1-F1
#
_entry.id   AF-A0A7S0QBM1-F1
#
_cell.length_a   1.000
_cell.length_b   1.000
_cell.length_c   1.000
_cell.angle_alpha   90.00
_cell.angle_beta   90.00
_cell.angle_gamma   90.00
#
_symmetry.space_group_name_H-M   'P 1'
#
loop_
_entity.id
_entity.type
_entity.pdbx_description
1 polymer ?
#
loop_
_entity_poly.entity_id
_entity_poly.type
_entity_poly.pdbx_seq_one_letter_code
_entity_poly.pdbx_strand_id
1 'polypeptide(L)'
;AISRLPHLSPRSGVASDPHLEWRSAANGGIVVDGDAAIIDVRVGPLRLAANLSSPRLPWSDAAPDRAGPEGWLGRTNLLPCHYFIHSFASPTSYHLERGRSSLTGRGTSHLERNYGANFPTGWVWAQANAPPGP
;
A
#
# COMPACT_ATOMS: atom_id res chain seq x y z
N ALA A 1 22.40 3.91 -10.22
CA ALA A 1 22.30 2.47 -10.52
C ALA A 1 21.27 1.88 -9.56
N ILE A 2 20.07 1.54 -10.05
CA ILE A 2 19.06 0.86 -9.23
C ILE A 2 19.33 -0.64 -9.42
N SER A 3 19.81 -1.30 -8.37
CA SER A 3 20.06 -2.74 -8.37
C SER A 3 18.74 -3.47 -8.59
N ARG A 4 18.65 -4.24 -9.66
CA ARG A 4 17.54 -5.18 -9.90
C ARG A 4 17.56 -6.23 -8.80
N LEU A 5 16.53 -6.26 -7.96
CA LEU A 5 16.27 -7.40 -7.09
C LEU A 5 15.81 -8.59 -7.96
N PRO A 6 16.22 -9.83 -7.63
CA PRO A 6 16.01 -11.00 -8.47
C PRO A 6 14.53 -11.40 -8.56
N HIS A 7 14.15 -11.94 -9.72
CA HIS A 7 12.83 -12.46 -10.04
C HIS A 7 12.25 -13.35 -8.92
N LEU A 8 11.18 -12.89 -8.28
CA LEU A 8 10.30 -13.73 -7.46
C LEU A 8 9.12 -14.18 -8.32
N SER A 9 8.83 -15.48 -8.28
CA SER A 9 7.69 -16.09 -8.98
C SER A 9 6.38 -15.74 -8.26
N PRO A 10 5.23 -15.65 -8.97
CA PRO A 10 3.94 -15.39 -8.32
C PRO A 10 3.60 -16.53 -7.36
N ARG A 11 3.58 -16.25 -6.06
CA ARG A 11 3.06 -17.17 -5.04
C ARG A 11 1.55 -16.96 -4.90
N SER A 12 0.82 -18.06 -4.78
CA SER A 12 -0.61 -18.07 -4.50
C SER A 12 -0.91 -17.22 -3.26
N GLY A 13 -1.62 -16.11 -3.45
CA GLY A 13 -1.88 -15.10 -2.42
C GLY A 13 -2.69 -15.68 -1.25
N VAL A 14 -2.06 -15.75 -0.08
CA VAL A 14 -2.76 -15.97 1.19
C VAL A 14 -3.11 -14.59 1.76
N ALA A 15 -4.32 -14.47 2.30
CA ALA A 15 -4.92 -13.26 2.89
C ALA A 15 -4.07 -12.52 3.95
N SER A 16 -3.05 -13.18 4.51
CA SER A 16 -2.18 -12.64 5.56
C SER A 16 -0.77 -12.29 5.09
N ASP A 17 -0.59 -12.15 3.77
CA ASP A 17 0.71 -11.86 3.20
C ASP A 17 0.93 -10.34 3.08
N PRO A 18 1.88 -9.75 3.84
CA PRO A 18 2.24 -8.35 3.71
C PRO A 18 2.99 -8.05 2.40
N HIS A 19 3.22 -9.04 1.54
CA HIS A 19 3.75 -8.81 0.20
C HIS A 19 2.68 -8.31 -0.78
N LEU A 20 3.04 -7.26 -1.52
CA LEU A 20 2.29 -6.74 -2.65
C LEU A 20 3.29 -6.32 -3.72
N GLU A 21 3.07 -6.73 -4.96
CA GLU A 21 3.83 -6.23 -6.10
C GLU A 21 2.86 -5.84 -7.21
N TRP A 22 2.92 -4.58 -7.61
CA TRP A 22 2.26 -4.08 -8.81
C TRP A 22 3.30 -3.42 -9.70
N ARG A 23 3.29 -3.78 -10.99
CA ARG A 23 4.17 -3.20 -12.00
C ARG A 23 3.43 -2.84 -13.27
N SER A 24 3.86 -1.75 -13.88
CA SER A 24 3.47 -1.29 -15.21
C SER A 24 4.73 -0.87 -15.96
N ALA A 25 4.88 -1.38 -17.18
CA ALA A 25 5.97 -0.99 -18.06
C ALA A 25 6.01 0.52 -18.33
N ALA A 26 4.84 1.17 -18.40
CA ALA A 26 4.73 2.61 -18.67
C ALA A 26 4.77 3.45 -17.39
N ASN A 27 4.19 2.94 -16.30
CA ASN A 27 3.86 3.77 -15.13
C ASN A 27 4.66 3.43 -13.87
N GLY A 28 5.64 2.53 -13.93
CA GLY A 28 6.43 2.17 -12.75
C GLY A 28 5.74 1.12 -11.88
N GLY A 29 5.83 1.21 -10.56
CA GLY A 29 5.30 0.18 -9.68
C GLY A 29 5.27 0.50 -8.19
N ILE A 30 4.65 -0.42 -7.45
CA ILE A 30 4.57 -0.46 -5.99
C ILE A 30 5.10 -1.82 -5.55
N VAL A 31 5.99 -1.82 -4.57
CA VAL A 31 6.49 -3.05 -3.93
C VAL A 31 6.33 -2.90 -2.43
N VAL A 32 5.67 -3.86 -1.81
CA VAL A 32 5.59 -4.03 -0.36
C VAL A 32 6.23 -5.36 -0.02
N ASP A 33 7.12 -5.32 0.96
CA ASP A 33 7.86 -6.48 1.44
C ASP A 33 8.00 -6.39 2.96
N GLY A 34 7.20 -7.18 3.68
CA GLY A 34 7.10 -7.09 5.14
C GLY A 34 6.71 -5.69 5.61
N ASP A 35 7.59 -5.06 6.38
CA ASP A 35 7.36 -3.72 6.94
C ASP A 35 7.80 -2.57 6.02
N ALA A 36 8.33 -2.88 4.84
CA ALA A 36 8.81 -1.90 3.88
C ALA A 36 7.86 -1.73 2.69
N ALA A 37 7.67 -0.49 2.24
CA ALA A 37 7.03 -0.23 0.96
C ALA A 37 7.77 0.85 0.17
N ILE A 38 7.95 0.59 -1.12
CA ILE A 38 8.53 1.51 -2.10
C ILE A 38 7.52 1.74 -3.22
N ILE A 39 7.31 3.01 -3.54
CA ILE A 39 6.47 3.46 -4.64
C ILE A 39 7.38 4.22 -5.60
N ASP A 40 7.38 3.85 -6.88
CA ASP A 40 7.96 4.68 -7.94
C ASP A 40 7.00 4.63 -9.12
N VAL A 41 6.14 5.64 -9.22
CA VAL A 41 5.03 5.66 -10.18
C VAL A 41 5.03 6.92 -11.02
N ARG A 42 4.53 6.79 -12.26
CA ARG A 42 4.29 7.91 -13.17
C ARG A 42 2.82 8.00 -13.51
N VAL A 43 2.27 9.21 -13.42
CA VAL A 43 0.90 9.55 -13.79
C VAL A 43 0.94 10.82 -14.64
N GLY A 44 0.84 10.64 -15.95
CA GLY A 44 1.03 11.73 -16.92
C GLY A 44 2.41 12.39 -16.74
N PRO A 45 2.49 13.72 -16.53
CA PRO A 45 3.76 14.42 -16.36
C PRO A 45 4.36 14.31 -14.94
N LEU A 46 3.65 13.66 -14.00
CA LEU A 46 4.07 13.52 -12.62
C LEU A 46 4.81 12.20 -12.41
N ARG A 47 5.93 12.25 -11.68
CA ARG A 47 6.57 11.07 -11.09
C ARG A 47 6.58 11.21 -9.59
N LEU A 48 6.14 10.17 -8.88
CA LEU A 48 6.22 10.06 -7.43
C LEU A 48 7.14 8.90 -7.08
N ALA A 49 8.22 9.18 -6.35
CA ALA A 49 9.01 8.18 -5.66
C ALA A 49 8.78 8.34 -4.15
N ALA A 50 8.33 7.29 -3.46
CA ALA A 50 8.07 7.33 -2.02
C ALA A 50 8.59 6.08 -1.32
N ASN A 51 9.03 6.26 -0.08
CA ASN A 51 9.54 5.21 0.79
C ASN A 51 8.84 5.30 2.16
N LEU A 52 8.19 4.19 2.54
CA LEU A 52 7.38 4.03 3.74
C LEU A 52 8.04 3.10 4.79
N SER A 53 9.36 2.85 4.69
CA SER A 53 9.98 1.67 5.31
C SER A 53 10.28 1.75 6.81
N SER A 54 9.88 2.80 7.56
CA SER A 54 10.14 2.83 9.01
C SER A 54 9.38 3.91 9.81
N PRO A 55 8.68 3.54 10.90
CA PRO A 55 8.07 2.23 11.17
C PRO A 55 6.80 2.04 10.32
N ARG A 56 6.49 0.78 9.95
CA ARG A 56 5.17 0.46 9.42
C ARG A 56 4.12 0.72 10.49
N LEU A 57 3.04 1.40 10.12
CA LEU A 57 1.84 1.54 10.94
C LEU A 57 0.72 0.70 10.31
N PRO A 58 0.45 -0.52 10.80
CA PRO A 58 -0.60 -1.39 10.28
C PRO A 58 -1.99 -0.95 10.75
N TRP A 59 -3.04 -1.65 10.34
CA TRP A 59 -4.40 -1.46 10.88
C TRP A 59 -4.50 -1.80 12.37
N SER A 60 -3.73 -2.78 12.84
CA SER A 60 -3.73 -3.22 14.24
C SER A 60 -2.34 -3.68 14.65
N ASP A 61 -1.78 -3.08 15.70
CA ASP A 61 -0.49 -3.50 16.24
C ASP A 61 -0.53 -4.94 16.81
N ALA A 62 -1.69 -5.37 17.31
CA ALA A 62 -1.88 -6.70 17.87
C ALA A 62 -1.98 -7.81 16.80
N ALA A 63 -2.38 -7.47 15.58
CA ALA A 63 -2.60 -8.41 14.50
C ALA A 63 -2.31 -7.76 13.13
N PRO A 64 -1.05 -7.37 12.88
CA PRO A 64 -0.69 -6.41 11.83
C PRO A 64 -0.86 -6.94 10.39
N ASP A 65 -0.93 -8.26 10.22
CA ASP A 65 -1.12 -8.94 8.93
C ASP A 65 -2.42 -9.75 8.87
N ARG A 66 -3.33 -9.57 9.83
CA ARG A 66 -4.55 -10.38 9.93
C ARG A 66 -5.80 -9.60 10.28
N ALA A 67 -5.67 -8.50 11.02
CA ALA A 67 -6.78 -7.61 11.29
C ALA A 67 -6.87 -6.54 10.20
N GLY A 68 -8.10 -6.20 9.84
CA GLY A 68 -8.42 -5.19 8.85
C GLY A 68 -9.78 -4.56 9.14
N PRO A 69 -10.22 -3.63 8.28
CA PRO A 69 -11.48 -2.90 8.45
C PRO A 69 -12.72 -3.81 8.45
N GLU A 70 -12.60 -5.03 7.93
CA GLU A 70 -13.69 -6.02 7.90
C GLU A 70 -14.02 -6.62 9.27
N GLY A 71 -13.14 -6.47 10.26
CA GLY A 71 -13.31 -7.06 11.58
C GLY A 71 -13.52 -8.58 11.51
N TRP A 72 -14.58 -9.08 12.16
CA TRP A 72 -14.88 -10.52 12.16
C TRP A 72 -15.42 -11.03 10.83
N LEU A 73 -16.02 -10.17 9.99
CA LEU A 73 -16.59 -10.57 8.70
C LEU A 73 -15.52 -11.05 7.72
N GLY A 74 -14.30 -10.52 7.81
CA GLY A 74 -13.16 -10.98 7.00
C GLY A 74 -12.69 -12.40 7.32
N ARG A 75 -13.25 -13.03 8.35
CA ARG A 75 -13.05 -14.45 8.68
C ARG A 75 -14.12 -15.36 8.07
N THR A 76 -15.03 -14.80 7.29
CA THR A 76 -16.16 -15.50 6.66
C THR A 76 -16.09 -15.37 5.15
N ASN A 77 -16.82 -16.24 4.44
CA ASN A 77 -16.96 -16.15 2.98
C ASN A 77 -18.13 -15.24 2.54
N LEU A 78 -18.67 -14.41 3.45
CA LEU A 78 -19.79 -13.51 3.14
C LEU A 78 -19.36 -12.27 2.36
N LEU A 79 -18.08 -11.89 2.46
CA LEU A 79 -17.51 -10.76 1.75
C LEU A 79 -16.88 -11.25 0.45
N PRO A 80 -17.39 -10.85 -0.73
CA PRO A 80 -16.79 -11.25 -2.00
C PRO A 80 -15.52 -10.43 -2.34
N CYS A 81 -15.29 -9.32 -1.63
CA CYS A 81 -14.15 -8.44 -1.73
C CYS A 81 -13.56 -8.24 -0.33
N HIS A 82 -12.25 -8.36 -0.24
CA HIS A 82 -11.47 -8.21 0.98
C HIS A 82 -10.44 -7.07 0.84
N TYR A 83 -9.97 -6.59 1.98
CA TYR A 83 -9.18 -5.40 2.22
C TYR A 83 -7.99 -5.80 3.11
N PHE A 84 -6.78 -5.60 2.61
CA PHE A 84 -5.56 -5.75 3.39
C PHE A 84 -4.87 -4.39 3.51
N ILE A 85 -4.69 -3.92 4.74
CA ILE A 85 -4.05 -2.64 5.00
C ILE A 85 -2.55 -2.87 5.22
N HIS A 86 -1.74 -2.61 4.19
CA HIS A 86 -0.29 -2.64 4.32
C HIS A 86 0.20 -1.47 5.19
N SER A 87 -0.40 -0.29 5.03
CA SER A 87 -0.07 0.89 5.83
C SER A 87 -1.34 1.67 6.14
N PHE A 88 -1.65 1.89 7.41
CA PHE A 88 -2.69 2.84 7.82
C PHE A 88 -2.19 4.28 7.72
N ALA A 89 -1.01 4.56 8.30
CA ALA A 89 -0.45 5.93 8.34
C ALA A 89 1.09 5.97 8.42
N SER A 90 1.81 4.99 7.85
CA SER A 90 3.26 4.87 8.01
C SER A 90 3.98 6.16 7.57
N PRO A 91 4.98 6.64 8.34
CA PRO A 91 5.80 7.78 7.96
C PRO A 91 6.41 7.56 6.58
N THR A 92 6.31 8.57 5.74
CA THR A 92 6.69 8.50 4.33
C THR A 92 7.64 9.62 4.00
N SER A 93 8.76 9.30 3.37
CA SER A 93 9.55 10.27 2.62
C SER A 93 9.20 10.17 1.15
N TYR A 94 9.07 11.32 0.47
CA TYR A 94 8.70 11.32 -0.94
C TYR A 94 9.48 12.35 -1.75
N HIS A 95 9.62 12.06 -3.03
CA HIS A 95 10.10 12.95 -4.07
C HIS A 95 9.07 12.99 -5.20
N LEU A 96 8.59 14.19 -5.53
CA LEU A 96 7.62 14.45 -6.57
C LEU A 96 8.28 15.29 -7.67
N GLU A 97 8.23 14.81 -8.91
CA GLU A 97 8.77 15.50 -10.08
C GLU A 97 7.63 15.87 -11.04
N ARG A 98 7.73 17.07 -11.63
CA ARG A 98 6.90 17.52 -12.76
C ARG A 98 7.76 18.33 -13.73
N GLY A 99 8.18 17.73 -14.83
CA GLY A 99 9.04 18.40 -15.81
C GLY A 99 10.37 18.83 -15.19
N ARG A 100 10.61 20.15 -15.08
CA ARG A 100 11.83 20.71 -14.46
C ARG A 100 11.66 21.07 -12.98
N SER A 101 10.47 20.91 -12.43
CA SER A 101 10.18 21.20 -11.02
C SER A 101 10.20 19.91 -10.21
N SER A 102 10.72 19.98 -8.99
CA SER A 102 10.72 18.87 -8.06
C SER A 102 10.48 19.34 -6.63
N LEU A 103 9.84 18.49 -5.83
CA LEU A 103 9.61 18.69 -4.41
C LEU A 103 10.02 17.42 -3.66
N THR A 104 10.70 17.60 -2.53
CA THR A 104 10.94 16.51 -1.57
C THR A 104 10.24 16.84 -0.27
N GLY A 105 9.64 15.85 0.37
CA GLY A 105 8.91 16.06 1.62
C GLY A 105 8.80 14.84 2.49
N ARG A 106 8.12 15.03 3.62
CA ARG A 106 7.71 13.98 4.55
C ARG A 106 6.21 14.06 4.78
N GLY A 107 5.58 12.93 5.06
CA GLY A 107 4.16 12.81 5.32
C GLY A 107 3.82 11.45 5.90
N THR A 108 2.55 11.07 5.79
CA THR A 108 2.06 9.73 6.12
C THR A 108 1.39 9.14 4.88
N SER A 109 1.44 7.83 4.73
CA SER A 109 0.78 7.15 3.61
C SER A 109 -0.15 6.07 4.09
N HIS A 110 -1.31 6.01 3.45
CA HIS A 110 -2.15 4.83 3.46
C HIS A 110 -1.81 3.94 2.27
N LEU A 111 -1.78 2.63 2.50
CA LEU A 111 -1.60 1.63 1.45
C LEU A 111 -2.50 0.44 1.74
N GLU A 112 -3.40 0.16 0.81
CA GLU A 112 -4.39 -0.91 0.87
C GLU A 112 -4.31 -1.75 -0.41
N ARG A 113 -4.49 -3.06 -0.25
CA ARG A 113 -4.74 -4.00 -1.33
C ARG A 113 -6.13 -4.57 -1.19
N ASN A 114 -6.93 -4.48 -2.24
CA ASN A 114 -8.19 -5.20 -2.33
C ASN A 114 -8.03 -6.50 -3.14
N TYR A 115 -8.70 -7.57 -2.72
CA TYR A 115 -8.64 -8.88 -3.37
C TYR A 115 -9.93 -9.65 -3.13
N GLY A 116 -10.30 -10.56 -4.02
CA GLY A 116 -11.54 -11.34 -3.85
C GLY A 116 -12.12 -11.80 -5.17
N ALA A 117 -13.29 -12.45 -5.07
CA ALA A 117 -13.98 -13.02 -6.22
C ALA A 117 -14.83 -11.98 -6.98
N ASN A 118 -15.37 -10.97 -6.29
CA ASN A 118 -16.13 -9.91 -6.93
C ASN A 118 -15.87 -8.57 -6.26
N PHE A 119 -15.75 -7.53 -7.08
CA PHE A 119 -15.63 -6.15 -6.64
C PHE A 119 -16.97 -5.44 -6.84
N PRO A 120 -17.38 -4.53 -5.94
CA PRO A 120 -18.60 -3.77 -6.12
C PRO A 120 -18.51 -2.91 -7.38
N THR A 121 -19.64 -2.71 -8.07
CA THR A 121 -19.71 -1.84 -9.26
C THR A 121 -19.52 -0.36 -8.94
N GLY A 122 -19.67 0.01 -7.67
CA GLY A 122 -19.36 1.33 -7.14
C GLY A 122 -19.17 1.29 -5.62
N TRP A 123 -18.36 2.18 -5.09
CA TRP A 123 -18.08 2.27 -3.65
C TRP A 123 -17.74 3.71 -3.25
N VAL A 124 -17.97 4.03 -1.97
CA VAL A 124 -17.44 5.24 -1.34
C VAL A 124 -16.29 4.79 -0.45
N TRP A 125 -15.14 5.42 -0.62
CA TRP A 125 -13.95 5.18 0.20
C TRP A 125 -13.58 6.47 0.92
N ALA A 126 -13.35 6.38 2.22
CA ALA A 126 -12.91 7.50 3.03
C ALA A 126 -11.94 7.03 4.09
N GLN A 127 -10.88 7.80 4.29
CA GLN A 127 -9.94 7.60 5.36
C GLN A 127 -9.55 8.93 5.98
N ALA A 128 -9.45 8.92 7.31
CA ALA A 128 -8.87 9.99 8.07
C ALA A 128 -7.82 9.42 9.04
N ASN A 129 -6.69 10.08 9.12
CA ASN A 129 -5.71 9.91 10.17
C ASN A 129 -5.80 11.11 11.10
N ALA A 130 -6.32 10.90 12.31
CA ALA A 130 -6.21 11.91 13.34
C ALA A 130 -4.75 11.99 13.81
N PRO A 131 -4.23 13.18 14.17
CA PRO A 131 -3.03 13.27 14.99
C PRO A 131 -3.22 12.44 16.26
N PRO A 132 -2.13 11.97 16.90
CA PRO A 132 -2.22 11.45 18.26
C PRO A 132 -3.00 12.44 19.12
N GLY A 133 -4.00 11.96 19.84
CA GLY A 133 -4.74 12.79 20.79
C GLY A 133 -3.82 13.34 21.89
N PRO A 134 -4.25 14.36 22.64
CA PRO A 134 -3.58 14.75 23.88
C PRO A 134 -3.51 13.60 24.88
#